data_AF-A0A4R1B3H9-F1
#
_entry.id   AF-A0A4R1B3H9-F1
#
_cell.length_a   1.000
_cell.length_b   1.000
_cell.length_c   1.000
_cell.angle_alpha   90.00
_cell.angle_beta   90.00
_cell.angle_gamma   90.00
#
_symmetry.space_group_name_H-M   'P 1'
#
loop_
_entity.id
_entity.type
_entity.pdbx_description
1 polymer ?
#
loop_
_entity_poly.entity_id
_entity_poly.type
_entity_poly.pdbx_seq_one_letter_code
_entity_poly.pdbx_strand_id
1 'polypeptide(L)'
;MKKALLTKLTFCLLAIGSLFLMPATAQAQSRDEIIHASYFVAFGRYANAGELAYWRQNLGNRNIQQMVDNHKTYLRSTQSEREETVKRSFMDAFGWNPSSQELRQWSGQNKTYAEMMSYHINNWLNVYPDRKAHVIKQSYYKVFGRTANADELRYWMAQPTCSFAQLVAMHTTWKLQNQGSSKMGQIKPNMRENGISTAALSSGAMAGVVAAGGMNIIAPNGGQVVAAGGMNVVAPGGGN
;
A
#
# COMPACT_ATOMS: atom_id res chain seq x y z
N MET A 1 25.16 50.02 28.31
CA MET A 1 25.98 48.78 28.33
C MET A 1 25.19 47.47 28.20
N LYS A 2 23.87 47.40 28.48
CA LYS A 2 23.07 46.16 28.40
C LYS A 2 22.74 45.64 26.98
N LYS A 3 22.85 46.47 25.93
CA LYS A 3 22.50 46.09 24.55
C LYS A 3 23.61 45.33 23.78
N ALA A 4 24.86 45.36 24.25
CA ALA A 4 25.98 44.74 23.54
C ALA A 4 26.22 43.25 23.90
N LEU A 5 25.60 42.77 25.00
CA LEU A 5 25.74 41.38 25.45
C LEU A 5 24.68 40.44 24.84
N LEU A 6 23.51 40.97 24.43
CA LEU A 6 22.44 40.17 23.84
C LEU A 6 22.78 39.70 22.42
N THR A 7 23.51 40.51 21.64
CA THR A 7 23.82 40.22 20.24
C THR A 7 24.88 39.13 20.05
N LYS A 8 25.72 38.89 21.06
CA LYS A 8 26.76 37.84 21.01
C LYS A 8 26.24 36.46 21.40
N LEU A 9 25.15 36.36 22.16
CA LEU A 9 24.52 35.07 22.51
C LEU A 9 23.70 34.50 21.35
N THR A 10 23.07 35.35 20.53
CA THR A 10 22.24 34.92 19.39
C THR A 10 23.06 34.32 18.25
N PHE A 11 24.32 34.76 18.07
CA PHE A 11 25.20 34.22 17.03
C PHE A 11 25.79 32.84 17.37
N CYS A 12 25.94 32.49 18.66
CA CYS A 12 26.40 31.14 19.04
C CYS A 12 25.29 30.08 18.99
N LEU A 13 24.02 30.47 19.16
CA LEU A 13 22.88 29.52 19.05
C LEU A 13 22.48 29.21 17.60
N LEU A 14 22.84 30.07 16.64
CA LEU A 14 22.61 29.81 15.20
C LEU A 14 23.69 28.94 14.55
N ALA A 15 24.86 28.74 15.18
CA ALA A 15 25.93 27.90 14.66
C ALA A 15 25.82 26.42 15.09
N ILE A 16 25.08 26.11 16.16
CA ILE A 16 24.91 24.74 16.67
C ILE A 16 23.66 24.06 16.07
N GLY A 17 22.70 24.83 15.53
CA GLY A 17 21.50 24.30 14.87
C GLY A 17 21.72 23.66 13.50
N SER A 18 22.90 23.83 12.89
CA SER A 18 23.17 23.38 11.51
C SER A 18 23.83 22.00 11.40
N LEU A 19 24.18 21.38 12.53
CA LEU A 19 24.98 20.14 12.58
C LEU A 19 24.16 18.83 12.63
N PHE A 20 22.82 18.91 12.59
CA PHE A 20 21.95 17.72 12.66
C PHE A 20 21.05 17.50 11.43
N LEU A 21 21.30 18.20 10.32
CA LEU A 21 20.72 17.83 9.03
C LEU A 21 21.72 16.98 8.25
N MET A 22 22.10 15.82 8.80
CA MET A 22 22.69 14.79 7.95
C MET A 22 21.62 14.38 6.94
N PRO A 23 21.86 14.50 5.62
CA PRO A 23 20.93 13.97 4.64
C PRO A 23 20.79 12.48 4.94
N ALA A 24 19.57 12.05 5.26
CA ALA A 24 19.26 10.63 5.36
C ALA A 24 19.78 9.99 4.07
N THR A 25 20.78 9.12 4.18
CA THR A 25 21.35 8.43 3.04
C THR A 25 20.22 7.59 2.44
N ALA A 26 19.63 8.10 1.36
CA ALA A 26 18.63 7.37 0.61
C ALA A 26 19.33 6.10 0.11
N GLN A 27 19.03 4.98 0.76
CA GLN A 27 19.59 3.70 0.39
C GLN A 27 19.17 3.43 -1.06
N ALA A 28 20.16 3.24 -1.94
CA ALA A 28 19.88 2.97 -3.34
C ALA A 28 18.99 1.72 -3.45
N GLN A 29 17.92 1.81 -4.25
CA GLN A 29 16.99 0.70 -4.46
C GLN A 29 17.76 -0.53 -4.96
N SER A 30 17.52 -1.69 -4.35
CA SER A 30 18.13 -2.92 -4.86
C SER A 30 17.48 -3.33 -6.18
N ARG A 31 18.20 -4.06 -7.04
CA ARG A 31 17.65 -4.58 -8.30
C ARG A 31 16.41 -5.44 -8.07
N ASP A 32 16.46 -6.31 -7.06
CA ASP A 32 15.35 -7.19 -6.70
C ASP A 32 14.12 -6.41 -6.29
N GLU A 33 14.32 -5.34 -5.54
CA GLU A 33 13.25 -4.47 -5.09
C GLU A 33 12.59 -3.73 -6.24
N ILE A 34 13.36 -3.20 -7.20
CA ILE A 34 12.81 -2.60 -8.43
C ILE A 34 11.93 -3.61 -9.17
N ILE A 35 12.42 -4.85 -9.32
CA ILE A 35 11.70 -5.92 -10.00
C ILE A 35 10.41 -6.23 -9.26
N HIS A 36 10.49 -6.56 -7.98
CA HIS A 36 9.33 -6.90 -7.16
C HIS A 36 8.30 -5.78 -7.07
N ALA A 37 8.73 -4.52 -6.90
CA ALA A 37 7.87 -3.35 -6.89
C ALA A 37 7.12 -3.19 -8.22
N SER A 38 7.82 -3.31 -9.35
CA SER A 38 7.20 -3.20 -10.67
C SER A 38 6.17 -4.29 -10.94
N TYR A 39 6.44 -5.53 -10.54
CA TYR A 39 5.49 -6.65 -10.63
C TYR A 39 4.25 -6.40 -9.78
N PHE A 40 4.44 -5.87 -8.57
CA PHE A 40 3.31 -5.59 -7.69
C PHE A 40 2.41 -4.49 -8.25
N VAL A 41 2.99 -3.41 -8.77
CA VAL A 41 2.23 -2.32 -9.42
C VAL A 41 1.49 -2.82 -10.65
N ALA A 42 2.16 -3.61 -11.50
CA ALA A 42 1.60 -4.06 -12.76
C ALA A 42 0.56 -5.18 -12.59
N PHE A 43 0.88 -6.19 -11.78
CA PHE A 43 0.16 -7.48 -11.74
C PHE A 43 -0.46 -7.81 -10.38
N GLY A 44 -0.21 -7.01 -9.33
CA GLY A 44 -0.70 -7.30 -7.98
C GLY A 44 -0.04 -8.52 -7.33
N ARG A 45 1.14 -8.92 -7.79
CA ARG A 45 1.91 -10.03 -7.21
C ARG A 45 3.39 -9.74 -7.23
N TYR A 46 4.17 -10.55 -6.54
CA TYR A 46 5.62 -10.56 -6.70
C TYR A 46 6.06 -11.37 -7.92
N ALA A 47 7.21 -11.00 -8.48
CA ALA A 47 7.95 -11.87 -9.38
C ALA A 47 8.26 -13.22 -8.72
N ASN A 48 8.03 -14.32 -9.45
CA ASN A 48 8.48 -15.64 -9.03
C ASN A 48 10.00 -15.80 -9.23
N ALA A 49 10.57 -16.93 -8.81
CA ALA A 49 12.01 -17.16 -8.86
C ALA A 49 12.59 -17.08 -10.30
N GLY A 50 11.88 -17.61 -11.30
CA GLY A 50 12.32 -17.58 -12.70
C GLY A 50 12.27 -16.18 -13.29
N GLU A 51 11.18 -15.46 -13.05
CA GLU A 51 11.01 -14.06 -13.45
C GLU A 51 12.07 -13.15 -12.80
N LEU A 52 12.34 -13.35 -11.51
CA LEU A 52 13.37 -12.62 -10.79
C LEU A 52 14.77 -12.89 -11.35
N ALA A 53 15.09 -14.16 -11.62
CA ALA A 53 16.36 -14.54 -12.23
C ALA A 53 16.54 -13.92 -13.63
N TYR A 54 15.51 -13.97 -14.47
CA TYR A 54 15.49 -13.33 -15.78
C TYR A 54 15.76 -11.83 -15.66
N TRP A 55 15.00 -11.13 -14.80
CA TRP A 55 15.15 -9.68 -14.69
C TRP A 55 16.45 -9.26 -14.03
N ARG A 56 17.05 -10.05 -13.13
CA ARG A 56 18.40 -9.74 -12.61
C ARG A 56 19.43 -9.59 -13.73
N GLN A 57 19.35 -10.43 -14.75
CA GLN A 57 20.23 -10.40 -15.93
C GLN A 57 19.82 -9.30 -16.93
N ASN A 58 18.51 -9.02 -17.04
CA ASN A 58 17.96 -8.18 -18.10
C ASN A 58 17.52 -6.77 -17.66
N LEU A 59 17.59 -6.42 -16.36
CA LEU A 59 17.09 -5.14 -15.83
C LEU A 59 17.79 -3.93 -16.46
N GLY A 60 19.10 -4.02 -16.68
CA GLY A 60 19.93 -2.89 -17.11
C GLY A 60 19.87 -1.74 -16.11
N ASN A 61 19.65 -0.53 -16.61
CA ASN A 61 19.51 0.70 -15.81
C ASN A 61 18.03 1.10 -15.61
N ARG A 62 17.07 0.17 -15.81
CA ARG A 62 15.64 0.50 -15.72
C ARG A 62 15.23 0.79 -14.28
N ASN A 63 14.44 1.83 -14.09
CA ASN A 63 13.77 2.12 -12.83
C ASN A 63 12.38 1.43 -12.75
N ILE A 64 11.68 1.59 -11.62
CA ILE A 64 10.36 0.98 -11.38
C ILE A 64 9.35 1.40 -12.45
N GLN A 65 9.27 2.68 -12.81
CA GLN A 65 8.35 3.19 -13.82
C GLN A 65 8.57 2.50 -15.18
N GLN A 66 9.82 2.48 -15.65
CA GLN A 66 10.18 1.85 -16.92
C GLN A 66 9.89 0.35 -16.93
N MET A 67 10.05 -0.31 -15.78
CA MET A 67 9.67 -1.71 -15.62
C MET A 67 8.14 -1.89 -15.65
N VAL A 68 7.37 -1.00 -15.03
CA VAL A 68 5.90 -1.03 -15.10
C VAL A 68 5.41 -0.82 -16.53
N ASP A 69 6.01 0.09 -17.29
CA ASP A 69 5.66 0.31 -18.70
C ASP A 69 5.97 -0.92 -19.57
N ASN A 70 7.07 -1.61 -19.29
CA ASN A 70 7.39 -2.90 -19.91
C ASN A 70 6.31 -3.95 -19.59
N HIS A 71 5.95 -4.09 -18.32
CA HIS A 71 4.92 -5.01 -17.86
C HIS A 71 3.52 -4.70 -18.42
N LYS A 72 3.19 -3.42 -18.63
CA LYS A 72 1.95 -3.02 -19.32
C LYS A 72 1.91 -3.53 -20.76
N THR A 73 3.06 -3.56 -21.44
CA THR A 73 3.16 -4.14 -22.77
C THR A 73 2.92 -5.65 -22.73
N TYR A 74 3.50 -6.35 -21.76
CA TYR A 74 3.27 -7.78 -21.54
C TYR A 74 1.80 -8.10 -21.20
N LEU A 75 1.13 -7.27 -20.40
CA LEU A 75 -0.31 -7.42 -20.12
C LEU A 75 -1.12 -7.39 -21.42
N ARG A 76 -0.83 -6.47 -22.34
CA ARG A 76 -1.58 -6.38 -23.60
C ARG A 76 -1.45 -7.64 -24.46
N SER A 77 -0.29 -8.31 -24.42
CA SER A 77 -0.06 -9.54 -25.20
C SER A 77 -0.51 -10.82 -24.50
N THR A 78 -0.73 -10.80 -23.19
CA THR A 78 -0.94 -12.03 -22.39
C THR A 78 -2.30 -12.05 -21.72
N GLN A 79 -3.28 -12.74 -22.33
CA GLN A 79 -4.65 -12.81 -21.80
C GLN A 79 -4.72 -13.40 -20.38
N SER A 80 -3.99 -14.49 -20.12
CA SER A 80 -4.00 -15.16 -18.82
C SER A 80 -3.55 -14.23 -17.67
N GLU A 81 -2.44 -13.50 -17.84
CA GLU A 81 -1.98 -12.56 -16.81
C GLU A 81 -2.95 -11.37 -16.65
N ARG A 82 -3.61 -10.90 -17.72
CA ARG A 82 -4.66 -9.86 -17.57
C ARG A 82 -5.79 -10.35 -16.68
N GLU A 83 -6.32 -11.54 -16.96
CA GLU A 83 -7.41 -12.10 -16.18
C GLU A 83 -7.02 -12.32 -14.71
N GLU A 84 -5.83 -12.85 -14.45
CA GLU A 84 -5.32 -13.01 -13.08
C GLU A 84 -5.10 -11.67 -12.37
N THR A 85 -4.62 -10.65 -13.09
CA THR A 85 -4.46 -9.30 -12.53
C THR A 85 -5.80 -8.69 -12.13
N VAL A 86 -6.85 -8.89 -12.93
CA VAL A 86 -8.23 -8.46 -12.61
C VAL A 86 -8.76 -9.21 -11.40
N LYS A 87 -8.57 -10.53 -11.33
CA LYS A 87 -9.03 -11.32 -10.16
C LYS A 87 -8.36 -10.84 -8.87
N ARG A 88 -7.06 -10.57 -8.90
CA ARG A 88 -6.33 -10.02 -7.74
C ARG A 88 -6.85 -8.65 -7.33
N SER A 89 -7.07 -7.74 -8.29
CA SER A 89 -7.60 -6.40 -7.96
C SER A 89 -8.99 -6.46 -7.35
N PHE A 90 -9.86 -7.35 -7.83
CA PHE A 90 -11.19 -7.56 -7.25
C PHE A 90 -11.13 -8.18 -5.86
N MET A 91 -10.30 -9.20 -5.67
CA MET A 91 -10.14 -9.84 -4.37
C MET A 91 -9.59 -8.85 -3.33
N ASP A 92 -8.56 -8.08 -3.68
CA ASP A 92 -7.94 -7.11 -2.77
C ASP A 92 -8.83 -5.88 -2.53
N ALA A 93 -9.57 -5.41 -3.55
CA ALA A 93 -10.50 -4.27 -3.40
C ALA A 93 -11.76 -4.63 -2.62
N PHE A 94 -12.35 -5.79 -2.91
CA PHE A 94 -13.72 -6.11 -2.52
C PHE A 94 -13.84 -7.36 -1.64
N GLY A 95 -12.93 -8.31 -1.76
CA GLY A 95 -12.99 -9.60 -1.06
C GLY A 95 -13.79 -10.67 -1.79
N TRP A 96 -14.07 -10.51 -3.09
CA TRP A 96 -14.72 -11.50 -3.93
C TRP A 96 -14.10 -11.57 -5.33
N ASN A 97 -14.36 -12.68 -6.03
CA ASN A 97 -13.96 -12.84 -7.43
C ASN A 97 -14.89 -12.04 -8.37
N PRO A 98 -14.36 -11.48 -9.47
CA PRO A 98 -15.20 -10.83 -10.48
C PRO A 98 -16.14 -11.85 -11.12
N SER A 99 -17.35 -11.40 -11.49
CA SER A 99 -18.23 -12.15 -12.39
C SER A 99 -17.58 -12.33 -13.77
N SER A 100 -18.07 -13.25 -14.59
CA SER A 100 -17.56 -13.45 -15.96
C SER A 100 -17.69 -12.20 -16.84
N GLN A 101 -18.74 -11.39 -16.61
CA GLN A 101 -18.94 -10.12 -17.31
C GLN A 101 -17.91 -9.08 -16.87
N GLU A 102 -17.70 -8.91 -15.57
CA GLU A 102 -16.67 -8.00 -15.03
C GLU A 102 -15.29 -8.43 -15.49
N LEU A 103 -14.97 -9.72 -15.43
CA LEU A 103 -13.68 -10.24 -15.88
C LEU A 103 -13.43 -9.90 -17.35
N ARG A 104 -14.42 -10.08 -18.23
CA ARG A 104 -14.34 -9.71 -19.65
C ARG A 104 -14.18 -8.21 -19.85
N GLN A 105 -14.96 -7.41 -19.12
CA GLN A 105 -14.92 -5.95 -19.22
C GLN A 105 -13.56 -5.41 -18.79
N TRP A 106 -13.04 -5.87 -17.65
CA TRP A 106 -11.82 -5.35 -17.05
C TRP A 106 -10.56 -5.86 -17.75
N SER A 107 -10.55 -7.12 -18.20
CA SER A 107 -9.40 -7.67 -18.94
C SER A 107 -9.21 -7.02 -20.32
N GLY A 108 -10.25 -6.36 -20.87
CA GLY A 108 -10.17 -5.57 -22.10
C GLY A 108 -9.59 -4.15 -21.92
N GLN A 109 -9.44 -3.65 -20.69
CA GLN A 109 -9.05 -2.26 -20.44
C GLN A 109 -7.52 -2.03 -20.40
N ASN A 110 -6.71 -3.09 -20.43
CA ASN A 110 -5.24 -3.01 -20.38
C ASN A 110 -4.69 -2.17 -19.21
N LYS A 111 -5.38 -2.19 -18.07
CA LYS A 111 -4.98 -1.50 -16.85
C LYS A 111 -4.06 -2.37 -16.00
N THR A 112 -3.12 -1.74 -15.31
CA THR A 112 -2.37 -2.42 -14.25
C THR A 112 -3.25 -2.72 -13.05
N TYR A 113 -2.77 -3.61 -12.18
CA TYR A 113 -3.35 -3.82 -10.86
C TYR A 113 -3.57 -2.51 -10.10
N ALA A 114 -2.55 -1.64 -10.06
CA ALA A 114 -2.64 -0.38 -9.33
C ALA A 114 -3.69 0.58 -9.91
N GLU A 115 -3.78 0.68 -11.24
CA GLU A 115 -4.81 1.48 -11.92
C GLU A 115 -6.22 0.96 -11.64
N MET A 116 -6.40 -0.37 -11.59
CA MET A 116 -7.69 -0.97 -11.25
C MET A 116 -8.06 -0.77 -9.78
N MET A 117 -7.11 -0.97 -8.85
CA MET A 117 -7.33 -0.67 -7.43
C MET A 117 -7.72 0.79 -7.21
N SER A 118 -7.06 1.72 -7.90
CA SER A 118 -7.43 3.14 -7.89
C SER A 118 -8.86 3.38 -8.34
N TYR A 119 -9.22 2.77 -9.47
CA TYR A 119 -10.56 2.91 -9.98
C TYR A 119 -11.60 2.33 -9.02
N HIS A 120 -11.38 1.12 -8.50
CA HIS A 120 -12.29 0.45 -7.56
C HIS A 120 -12.52 1.28 -6.30
N ILE A 121 -11.48 1.86 -5.72
CA ILE A 121 -11.61 2.70 -4.53
C ILE A 121 -12.35 4.00 -4.88
N ASN A 122 -11.87 4.71 -5.91
CA ASN A 122 -12.32 6.08 -6.19
C ASN A 122 -13.69 6.17 -6.87
N ASN A 123 -14.04 5.18 -7.69
CA ASN A 123 -15.25 5.21 -8.50
C ASN A 123 -16.32 4.26 -7.97
N TRP A 124 -15.95 3.24 -7.18
CA TRP A 124 -16.94 2.29 -6.64
C TRP A 124 -17.11 2.43 -5.13
N LEU A 125 -16.06 2.24 -4.34
CA LEU A 125 -16.20 2.26 -2.87
C LEU A 125 -16.45 3.67 -2.31
N ASN A 126 -15.89 4.70 -2.92
CA ASN A 126 -16.17 6.10 -2.54
C ASN A 126 -17.55 6.59 -2.99
N VAL A 127 -18.09 6.02 -4.07
CA VAL A 127 -19.34 6.50 -4.70
C VAL A 127 -20.56 5.76 -4.19
N TYR A 128 -20.43 4.47 -3.86
CA TYR A 128 -21.54 3.60 -3.49
C TYR A 128 -21.41 3.16 -2.02
N PRO A 129 -22.12 3.83 -1.08
CA PRO A 129 -22.03 3.53 0.35
C PRO A 129 -22.42 2.10 0.71
N ASP A 130 -23.35 1.50 -0.04
CA ASP A 130 -23.76 0.10 0.09
C ASP A 130 -22.61 -0.86 -0.21
N ARG A 131 -21.80 -0.59 -1.25
CA ARG A 131 -20.61 -1.37 -1.57
C ARG A 131 -19.54 -1.24 -0.48
N LYS A 132 -19.28 -0.01 -0.01
CA LYS A 132 -18.37 0.23 1.13
C LYS A 132 -18.82 -0.55 2.37
N ALA A 133 -20.10 -0.46 2.72
CA ALA A 133 -20.68 -1.18 3.84
C ALA A 133 -20.55 -2.69 3.69
N HIS A 134 -20.74 -3.21 2.47
CA HIS A 134 -20.58 -4.64 2.19
C HIS A 134 -19.12 -5.09 2.39
N VAL A 135 -18.14 -4.35 1.86
CA VAL A 135 -16.72 -4.65 2.04
C VAL A 135 -16.32 -4.66 3.52
N ILE A 136 -16.81 -3.69 4.31
CA ILE A 136 -16.60 -3.66 5.77
C ILE A 136 -17.17 -4.93 6.42
N LYS A 137 -18.40 -5.32 6.07
CA LYS A 137 -19.01 -6.54 6.64
C LYS A 137 -18.23 -7.80 6.27
N GLN A 138 -17.74 -7.89 5.03
CA GLN A 138 -16.94 -9.03 4.57
C GLN A 138 -15.61 -9.12 5.33
N SER A 139 -14.91 -8.00 5.56
CA SER A 139 -13.66 -8.01 6.29
C SER A 139 -13.86 -8.42 7.76
N TYR A 140 -14.98 -8.00 8.38
CA TYR A 140 -15.36 -8.48 9.71
C TYR A 140 -15.61 -9.98 9.74
N TYR A 141 -16.36 -10.50 8.77
CA TYR A 141 -16.63 -11.92 8.68
C TYR A 141 -15.33 -12.72 8.54
N LYS A 142 -14.42 -12.26 7.68
CA LYS A 142 -13.10 -12.87 7.47
C LYS A 142 -12.25 -12.91 8.75
N VAL A 143 -12.21 -11.83 9.53
CA VAL A 143 -11.30 -11.70 10.68
C VAL A 143 -11.92 -12.18 11.99
N PHE A 144 -13.18 -11.83 12.24
CA PHE A 144 -13.87 -12.07 13.51
C PHE A 144 -14.88 -13.23 13.44
N GLY A 145 -15.18 -13.78 12.25
CA GLY A 145 -16.18 -14.84 12.10
C GLY A 145 -17.63 -14.36 12.30
N ARG A 146 -17.87 -13.05 12.28
CA ARG A 146 -19.20 -12.42 12.41
C ARG A 146 -19.28 -11.16 11.57
N THR A 147 -20.48 -10.65 11.31
CA THR A 147 -20.65 -9.33 10.69
C THR A 147 -20.41 -8.21 11.71
N ALA A 148 -20.05 -7.02 11.21
CA ALA A 148 -20.04 -5.80 12.00
C ALA A 148 -21.44 -5.49 12.55
N ASN A 149 -21.54 -5.07 13.81
CA ASN A 149 -22.77 -4.53 14.37
C ASN A 149 -23.03 -3.09 13.87
N ALA A 150 -24.14 -2.48 14.29
CA ALA A 150 -24.54 -1.15 13.81
C ALA A 150 -23.52 -0.05 14.17
N ASP A 151 -22.95 -0.09 15.39
CA ASP A 151 -21.98 0.90 15.85
C ASP A 151 -20.63 0.77 15.15
N GLU A 152 -20.15 -0.47 15.01
CA GLU A 152 -18.96 -0.83 14.26
C GLU A 152 -19.06 -0.40 12.80
N LEU A 153 -20.19 -0.72 12.15
CA LEU A 153 -20.42 -0.34 10.77
C LEU A 153 -20.45 1.19 10.62
N ARG A 154 -21.16 1.89 11.52
CA ARG A 154 -21.21 3.35 11.55
C ARG A 154 -19.82 3.96 11.72
N TYR A 155 -18.99 3.42 12.61
CA TYR A 155 -17.61 3.85 12.80
C TYR A 155 -16.80 3.75 11.51
N TRP A 156 -16.79 2.57 10.86
CA TRP A 156 -16.01 2.34 9.64
C TRP A 156 -16.54 3.08 8.41
N MET A 157 -17.86 3.33 8.34
CA MET A 157 -18.44 4.15 7.29
C MET A 157 -17.98 5.61 7.34
N ALA A 158 -17.70 6.13 8.55
CA ALA A 158 -17.17 7.47 8.76
C ALA A 158 -15.65 7.59 8.50
N GLN A 159 -14.92 6.49 8.40
CA GLN A 159 -13.50 6.49 8.06
C GLN A 159 -13.27 6.74 6.56
N PRO A 160 -12.08 7.20 6.14
CA PRO A 160 -11.71 7.20 4.74
C PRO A 160 -11.87 5.80 4.13
N THR A 161 -12.23 5.76 2.86
CA THR A 161 -12.52 4.49 2.18
C THR A 161 -11.27 3.64 2.06
N CYS A 162 -11.42 2.38 2.48
CA CYS A 162 -10.39 1.38 2.46
C CYS A 162 -10.83 0.20 1.60
N SER A 163 -9.89 -0.41 0.90
CA SER A 163 -10.07 -1.70 0.24
C SER A 163 -10.30 -2.83 1.26
N PHE A 164 -10.86 -3.95 0.79
CA PHE A 164 -11.01 -5.16 1.60
C PHE A 164 -9.70 -5.61 2.24
N ALA A 165 -8.61 -5.67 1.46
CA ALA A 165 -7.28 -6.02 1.94
C ALA A 165 -6.81 -5.11 3.10
N GLN A 166 -7.00 -3.79 2.95
CA GLN A 166 -6.66 -2.82 4.00
C GLN A 166 -7.51 -3.03 5.26
N LEU A 167 -8.83 -3.25 5.09
CA LEU A 167 -9.74 -3.50 6.21
C LEU A 167 -9.39 -4.80 6.95
N VAL A 168 -9.09 -5.88 6.25
CA VAL A 168 -8.67 -7.15 6.89
C VAL A 168 -7.36 -6.94 7.66
N ALA A 169 -6.39 -6.18 7.14
CA ALA A 169 -5.16 -5.87 7.88
C ALA A 169 -5.44 -5.06 9.16
N MET A 170 -6.29 -4.02 9.08
CA MET A 170 -6.69 -3.21 10.23
C MET A 170 -7.50 -4.01 11.26
N HIS A 171 -8.43 -4.86 10.81
CA HIS A 171 -9.25 -5.70 11.68
C HIS A 171 -8.43 -6.81 12.34
N THR A 172 -7.53 -7.47 11.60
CA THR A 172 -6.65 -8.52 12.15
C THR A 172 -5.80 -7.96 13.28
N THR A 173 -5.24 -6.79 13.04
CA THR A 173 -4.53 -6.02 14.05
C THR A 173 -5.39 -5.76 15.29
N TRP A 174 -6.58 -5.20 15.09
CA TRP A 174 -7.47 -4.82 16.17
C TRP A 174 -7.88 -6.05 16.99
N LYS A 175 -8.10 -7.19 16.33
CA LYS A 175 -8.32 -8.49 16.98
C LYS A 175 -7.15 -8.89 17.88
N LEU A 176 -5.92 -8.85 17.36
CA LEU A 176 -4.72 -9.23 18.11
C LEU A 176 -4.49 -8.34 19.34
N GLN A 177 -4.78 -7.04 19.25
CA GLN A 177 -4.63 -6.10 20.36
C GLN A 177 -5.64 -6.33 21.49
N ASN A 178 -6.85 -6.79 21.17
CA ASN A 178 -7.94 -6.94 22.15
C ASN A 178 -8.02 -8.34 22.79
N GLN A 179 -7.15 -9.27 22.43
CA GLN A 179 -7.18 -10.65 22.95
C GLN A 179 -6.59 -10.82 24.36
N GLY A 180 -6.15 -9.75 25.03
CA GLY A 180 -5.51 -9.81 26.36
C GLY A 180 -6.02 -8.77 27.35
N SER A 181 -5.47 -7.54 27.34
CA SER A 181 -5.79 -6.47 28.30
C SER A 181 -4.95 -5.21 28.01
N SER A 182 -4.81 -4.76 26.77
CA SER A 182 -3.67 -3.90 26.40
C SER A 182 -4.07 -2.54 25.82
N LYS A 183 -3.61 -1.48 26.51
CA LYS A 183 -3.56 -0.10 26.04
C LYS A 183 -2.91 -0.03 24.66
N MET A 184 -3.52 0.74 23.75
CA MET A 184 -3.10 0.96 22.36
C MET A 184 -1.57 1.06 22.21
N GLY A 185 -0.96 -0.05 21.79
CA GLY A 185 0.45 -0.17 21.46
C GLY A 185 0.62 -0.63 20.00
N GLN A 186 1.71 -0.19 19.39
CA GLN A 186 2.04 -0.29 17.97
C GLN A 186 1.71 -1.64 17.31
N ILE A 187 1.23 -1.53 16.07
CA ILE A 187 0.60 -2.59 15.29
C ILE A 187 1.59 -3.22 14.32
N LYS A 188 1.64 -4.56 14.27
CA LYS A 188 2.28 -5.34 13.20
C LYS A 188 1.27 -6.37 12.66
N PRO A 189 0.55 -6.10 11.56
CA PRO A 189 -0.38 -7.07 11.00
C PRO A 189 0.41 -8.19 10.32
N ASN A 190 0.19 -9.46 10.70
CA ASN A 190 0.71 -10.61 9.97
C ASN A 190 -0.17 -10.86 8.73
N MET A 191 0.11 -10.14 7.63
CA MET A 191 -0.78 -10.10 6.46
C MET A 191 -0.59 -11.28 5.49
N ARG A 192 0.49 -12.06 5.65
CA ARG A 192 0.80 -13.19 4.75
C ARG A 192 -0.15 -14.38 4.91
N GLU A 193 -0.72 -14.57 6.09
CA GLU A 193 -1.63 -15.70 6.38
C GLU A 193 -3.07 -15.47 5.88
N ASN A 194 -3.41 -14.24 5.48
CA ASN A 194 -4.79 -13.88 5.16
C ASN A 194 -5.13 -13.89 3.66
N GLY A 195 -4.21 -14.30 2.79
CA GLY A 195 -4.43 -14.32 1.34
C GLY A 195 -4.43 -12.92 0.69
N ILE A 196 -3.77 -11.95 1.34
CA ILE A 196 -3.68 -10.56 0.87
C ILE A 196 -2.33 -10.32 0.20
N SER A 197 -2.35 -9.68 -0.96
CA SER A 197 -1.13 -9.29 -1.68
C SER A 197 -0.46 -8.11 -0.98
N THR A 198 0.58 -8.35 -0.17
CA THR A 198 1.31 -7.28 0.53
C THR A 198 2.76 -7.19 0.07
N ALA A 199 3.24 -5.97 -0.21
CA ALA A 199 4.62 -5.73 -0.59
C ALA A 199 5.42 -4.93 0.44
N ALA A 200 6.51 -5.53 0.90
CA ALA A 200 7.50 -4.90 1.76
C ALA A 200 8.56 -4.15 0.93
N LEU A 201 8.60 -2.81 1.01
CA LEU A 201 9.49 -1.96 0.21
C LEU A 201 10.23 -0.93 1.09
N SER A 202 11.47 -0.59 0.70
CA SER A 202 12.26 0.53 1.20
C SER A 202 11.62 1.87 0.82
N SER A 203 12.00 2.94 1.51
CA SER A 203 11.54 4.30 1.23
C SER A 203 11.80 4.75 -0.21
N GLY A 204 12.97 4.39 -0.74
CA GLY A 204 13.31 4.67 -2.14
C GLY A 204 12.35 3.97 -3.09
N ALA A 205 12.09 2.68 -2.92
CA ALA A 205 11.18 1.93 -3.78
C ALA A 205 9.72 2.37 -3.64
N MET A 206 9.29 2.77 -2.45
CA MET A 206 7.97 3.35 -2.24
C MET A 206 7.78 4.61 -3.10
N ALA A 207 8.75 5.51 -3.14
CA ALA A 207 8.67 6.71 -3.99
C ALA A 207 8.55 6.33 -5.49
N GLY A 208 9.32 5.33 -5.94
CA GLY A 208 9.24 4.85 -7.33
C GLY A 208 7.91 4.15 -7.66
N VAL A 209 7.31 3.45 -6.70
CA VAL A 209 5.98 2.84 -6.86
C VAL A 209 4.89 3.90 -6.93
N VAL A 210 4.94 4.91 -6.06
CA VAL A 210 3.98 6.03 -6.09
C VAL A 210 4.08 6.78 -7.41
N ALA A 211 5.31 7.06 -7.87
CA ALA A 211 5.55 7.66 -9.18
C ALA A 211 4.98 6.80 -10.32
N ALA A 212 4.98 5.47 -10.15
CA ALA A 212 4.38 4.51 -11.07
C ALA A 212 2.88 4.27 -10.91
N GLY A 213 2.20 5.12 -10.13
CA GLY A 213 0.75 5.04 -9.92
C GLY A 213 0.33 3.95 -8.93
N GLY A 214 1.26 3.34 -8.21
CA GLY A 214 0.98 2.36 -7.16
C GLY A 214 0.33 3.00 -5.94
N MET A 215 -0.86 2.51 -5.58
CA MET A 215 -1.66 3.09 -4.49
C MET A 215 -1.86 2.17 -3.27
N ASN A 216 -1.09 1.10 -3.11
CA ASN A 216 -1.36 0.16 -2.00
C ASN A 216 -0.09 -0.55 -1.54
N ILE A 217 0.83 0.19 -0.92
CA ILE A 217 2.04 -0.43 -0.34
C ILE A 217 1.88 -0.47 1.17
N ILE A 218 2.13 -1.62 1.78
CA ILE A 218 2.15 -1.79 3.23
C ILE A 218 3.58 -2.12 3.65
N ALA A 219 4.27 -1.17 4.27
CA ALA A 219 5.64 -1.36 4.71
C ALA A 219 5.74 -2.50 5.75
N PRO A 220 6.82 -3.32 5.71
CA PRO A 220 6.97 -4.53 6.53
C PRO A 220 7.08 -4.24 8.04
N ASN A 221 7.40 -3.00 8.42
CA ASN A 221 7.59 -2.58 9.80
C ASN A 221 6.39 -1.83 10.40
N GLY A 222 5.20 -1.92 9.78
CA GLY A 222 3.96 -1.39 10.34
C GLY A 222 3.86 0.14 10.40
N GLY A 223 4.80 0.86 9.78
CA GLY A 223 4.91 2.32 9.92
C GLY A 223 4.36 3.15 8.76
N GLN A 224 4.14 2.56 7.58
CA GLN A 224 3.71 3.31 6.40
C GLN A 224 2.81 2.45 5.50
N VAL A 225 1.53 2.77 5.46
CA VAL A 225 0.65 2.43 4.34
C VAL A 225 0.71 3.61 3.39
N VAL A 226 1.21 3.42 2.17
CA VAL A 226 1.13 4.46 1.14
C VAL A 226 0.02 4.08 0.18
N ALA A 227 -1.11 4.78 0.32
CA ALA A 227 -2.18 4.77 -0.66
C ALA A 227 -2.28 6.11 -1.38
N ALA A 228 -2.30 6.10 -2.71
CA ALA A 228 -2.61 7.31 -3.47
C ALA A 228 -4.10 7.61 -3.23
N GLY A 229 -4.34 8.74 -2.58
CA GLY A 229 -5.51 9.00 -1.75
C GLY A 229 -5.15 9.72 -0.44
N GLY A 230 -3.87 9.84 -0.11
CA GLY A 230 -3.40 10.71 0.98
C GLY A 230 -3.48 10.08 2.37
N MET A 231 -3.95 8.83 2.48
CA MET A 231 -3.80 8.08 3.73
C MET A 231 -2.40 7.48 3.80
N ASN A 232 -1.52 8.20 4.49
CA ASN A 232 -0.47 7.57 5.26
C ASN A 232 -1.11 6.95 6.51
N VAL A 233 -1.14 5.63 6.63
CA VAL A 233 -1.26 5.05 7.97
C VAL A 233 0.13 5.12 8.60
N VAL A 234 0.39 6.26 9.26
CA VAL A 234 1.43 6.35 10.29
C VAL A 234 0.83 5.65 11.51
N ALA A 235 1.42 4.53 11.92
CA ALA A 235 1.14 4.02 13.26
C ALA A 235 1.55 5.12 14.26
N PRO A 236 0.67 5.56 15.20
CA PRO A 236 1.06 6.55 16.20
C PRO A 236 2.25 5.97 16.99
N GLY A 237 3.41 6.60 16.85
CA GLY A 237 4.68 6.08 17.37
C GLY A 237 5.95 6.53 16.63
N GLY A 238 5.84 7.25 15.51
CA GLY A 238 6.96 8.04 15.00
C GLY A 238 7.18 9.25 15.90
N GLY A 239 8.04 9.10 16.91
CA GLY A 239 8.51 10.23 17.70
C GLY A 239 9.18 11.27 16.81
N ASN A 240 8.81 12.54 17.02
CA ASN A 240 9.77 13.63 16.88
C ASN A 240 10.68 13.63 18.10
#